data_AF-A0AAN7QKX4-F1
#
_entry.id   AF-A0AAN7QKX4-F1
#
_cell.length_a   1.000
_cell.length_b   1.000
_cell.length_c   1.000
_cell.angle_alpha   90.00
_cell.angle_beta   90.00
_cell.angle_gamma   90.00
#
_symmetry.space_group_name_H-M   'P 1'
#
loop_
_entity.id
_entity.type
_entity.pdbx_description
1 polymer ?
#
loop_
_entity_poly.entity_id
_entity_poly.type
_entity_poly.pdbx_seq_one_letter_code
_entity_poly.pdbx_strand_id
1 'polypeptide(L)'
;MSFFQHYGCWPSEYEGVSRAAWRPAGRFGDFSCDAPWELIESAAKSMMSRHSDNVEFVLWTGDALSHALSHQAKRIQERKQVQLLQNLTDLLGKTFSSQFVFPALGHDDPTQRKELGKMWSRWLPTDSMNTFESVAIKQQMKNSEVVIAIT
;
A
#
# COMPACT_ATOMS: atom_id res chain seq x y z
N MET A 1 10.59 -15.47 26.55
CA MET A 1 9.66 -15.20 25.44
C MET A 1 10.44 -14.48 24.36
N SER A 2 10.86 -15.21 23.32
CA SER A 2 11.54 -14.63 22.16
C SER A 2 10.46 -13.97 21.30
N PHE A 3 10.58 -12.65 21.10
CA PHE A 3 9.81 -11.94 20.09
C PHE A 3 10.27 -12.45 18.73
N PHE A 4 9.43 -13.20 18.03
CA PHE A 4 9.64 -13.53 16.63
C PHE A 4 9.56 -12.24 15.83
N GLN A 5 10.72 -11.70 15.49
CA GLN A 5 10.85 -10.50 14.68
C GLN A 5 11.56 -10.90 13.39
N HIS A 6 10.88 -11.73 12.59
CA HIS A 6 11.30 -12.04 11.22
C HIS A 6 10.51 -11.14 10.27
N TYR A 7 11.02 -9.92 10.08
CA TYR A 7 10.50 -9.03 9.06
C TYR A 7 11.02 -9.50 7.71
N GLY A 8 10.10 -9.81 6.80
CA GLY A 8 10.42 -10.25 5.46
C GLY A 8 10.94 -11.69 5.38
N CYS A 9 10.44 -12.41 4.38
CA CYS A 9 10.96 -13.74 4.02
C CYS A 9 11.84 -13.61 2.78
N TRP A 10 12.58 -12.50 2.70
CA TRP A 10 13.39 -12.14 1.55
C TRP A 10 14.77 -12.81 1.65
N PRO A 11 15.32 -13.33 0.53
CA PRO A 11 16.61 -14.03 0.55
C PRO A 11 17.77 -13.23 1.15
N SER A 12 17.72 -11.89 1.08
CA SER A 12 18.75 -10.99 1.60
C SER A 12 18.77 -10.85 3.13
N GLU A 13 17.71 -11.24 3.84
CA GLU A 13 17.61 -11.11 5.30
C GLU A 13 18.23 -12.30 6.05
N TYR A 14 18.72 -13.32 5.31
CA TYR A 14 19.23 -14.58 5.87
C TYR A 14 20.70 -14.86 5.52
N GLU A 15 21.53 -13.83 5.31
CA GLU A 15 22.99 -14.00 5.22
C GLU A 15 23.53 -14.56 6.55
N GLY A 16 23.70 -15.89 6.62
CA GLY A 16 24.31 -16.58 7.76
C GLY A 16 23.44 -17.67 8.43
N VAL A 17 22.19 -17.89 7.99
CA VAL A 17 21.34 -18.93 8.57
C VAL A 17 21.50 -20.26 7.81
N SER A 18 21.70 -21.36 8.55
CA SER A 18 21.90 -22.68 7.95
C SER A 18 20.69 -23.11 7.10
N ARG A 19 20.94 -23.62 5.89
CA ARG A 19 19.90 -24.10 4.93
C ARG A 19 18.95 -25.16 5.52
N ALA A 20 19.33 -25.82 6.62
CA ALA A 20 18.53 -26.86 7.28
C ALA A 20 17.37 -26.31 8.14
N ALA A 21 17.40 -25.03 8.53
CA ALA A 21 16.31 -24.35 9.26
C ALA A 21 15.35 -23.58 8.33
N TRP A 22 15.59 -23.63 7.02
CA TRP A 22 14.92 -22.79 6.03
C TRP A 22 13.63 -23.47 5.54
N ARG A 23 12.47 -22.89 5.87
CA ARG A 23 11.24 -23.16 5.12
C ARG A 23 11.09 -22.07 4.07
N PRO A 24 11.18 -22.39 2.77
CA PRO A 24 10.87 -21.42 1.72
C PRO A 24 9.43 -20.93 1.90
N ALA A 25 9.22 -19.62 1.81
CA ALA A 25 7.87 -19.08 1.69
C ALA A 25 7.19 -19.66 0.44
N GLY A 26 5.87 -19.86 0.51
CA GLY A 26 5.09 -20.27 -0.65
C GLY A 26 5.06 -19.18 -1.72
N ARG A 27 4.55 -19.51 -2.91
CA ARG A 27 4.42 -18.55 -4.03
C ARG A 27 3.69 -17.25 -3.63
N PHE A 28 2.75 -17.34 -2.70
CA PHE A 28 1.95 -16.22 -2.23
C PHE A 28 2.34 -15.76 -0.81
N GLY A 29 3.52 -16.16 -0.33
CA GLY A 29 4.03 -15.82 0.99
C GLY A 29 3.88 -16.94 2.01
N ASP A 30 4.03 -16.57 3.27
CA ASP A 30 3.89 -17.42 4.45
C ASP A 30 3.27 -16.58 5.60
N PHE A 31 2.72 -17.24 6.62
CA PHE A 31 1.90 -16.60 7.66
C PHE A 31 2.65 -15.57 8.52
N SER A 32 3.98 -15.65 8.57
CA SER A 32 4.82 -14.73 9.35
C SER A 32 5.55 -13.69 8.50
N CYS A 33 5.19 -13.52 7.22
CA CYS A 33 5.89 -12.63 6.29
C CYS A 33 4.99 -11.50 5.78
N ASP A 34 5.61 -10.42 5.32
CA ASP A 34 4.93 -9.42 4.48
C ASP A 34 4.47 -10.04 3.15
N ALA A 35 3.42 -9.47 2.56
CA ALA A 35 2.85 -9.95 1.30
C ALA A 35 3.84 -9.76 0.13
N PRO A 36 4.12 -10.81 -0.67
CA PRO A 36 4.87 -10.64 -1.92
C PRO A 36 4.01 -9.96 -2.98
N TRP A 37 4.67 -9.39 -4.00
CA TRP A 37 3.99 -8.69 -5.09
C TRP A 37 2.99 -9.58 -5.84
N GLU A 38 3.30 -10.87 -5.98
CA GLU A 38 2.43 -11.87 -6.60
C GLU A 38 1.08 -12.02 -5.88
N LEU A 39 1.07 -11.93 -4.54
CA LEU A 39 -0.17 -11.96 -3.77
C LEU A 39 -0.99 -10.70 -4.03
N ILE A 40 -0.36 -9.53 -3.99
CA ILE A 40 -1.00 -8.22 -4.22
C ILE A 40 -1.64 -8.18 -5.62
N GLU A 41 -0.90 -8.57 -6.67
CA GLU A 41 -1.44 -8.63 -8.02
C GLU A 41 -2.60 -9.62 -8.15
N SER A 42 -2.46 -10.81 -7.57
CA SER A 42 -3.50 -11.85 -7.64
C SER A 42 -4.78 -11.42 -6.94
N ALA A 43 -4.67 -10.73 -5.80
CA ALA A 43 -5.79 -10.19 -5.05
C ALA A 43 -6.50 -9.09 -5.85
N ALA A 44 -5.76 -8.11 -6.38
CA ALA A 44 -6.31 -7.04 -7.21
C ALA A 44 -7.08 -7.60 -8.42
N LYS A 45 -6.46 -8.52 -9.17
CA LYS A 45 -7.08 -9.20 -10.32
C LYS A 45 -8.33 -9.98 -9.90
N SER A 46 -8.26 -10.70 -8.77
CA SER A 46 -9.38 -11.50 -8.25
C SER A 46 -10.56 -10.63 -7.83
N MET A 47 -10.32 -9.50 -7.15
CA MET A 47 -11.36 -8.55 -6.76
C MET A 47 -12.10 -8.02 -7.99
N MET A 48 -11.37 -7.60 -9.02
CA MET A 48 -11.99 -7.13 -10.26
C MET A 48 -12.76 -8.24 -10.97
N SER A 49 -12.21 -9.46 -11.05
CA SER A 49 -12.88 -10.58 -11.74
C SER A 49 -14.19 -11.03 -11.11
N ARG A 50 -14.35 -10.85 -9.79
CA ARG A 50 -15.52 -11.34 -9.03
C ARG A 50 -16.60 -10.27 -8.88
N HIS A 51 -16.23 -9.00 -8.96
CA HIS A 51 -17.10 -7.90 -8.57
C HIS A 51 -17.11 -6.73 -9.56
N SER A 52 -16.62 -6.91 -10.80
CA SER A 52 -16.47 -5.84 -11.80
C SER A 52 -17.71 -4.96 -11.97
N ASP A 53 -18.90 -5.55 -11.84
CA ASP A 53 -20.16 -4.90 -12.18
C ASP A 53 -20.86 -4.26 -10.98
N ASN A 54 -20.38 -4.49 -9.75
CA ASN A 54 -21.06 -4.07 -8.51
C ASN A 54 -20.16 -3.29 -7.53
N VAL A 55 -18.94 -2.96 -7.93
CA VAL A 55 -18.04 -2.10 -7.15
C VAL A 55 -18.16 -0.68 -7.69
N GLU A 56 -18.69 0.23 -6.87
CA GLU A 56 -18.78 1.65 -7.21
C GLU A 56 -17.48 2.39 -6.87
N PHE A 57 -16.80 1.96 -5.80
CA PHE A 57 -15.54 2.55 -5.34
C PHE A 57 -14.68 1.53 -4.59
N VAL A 58 -13.39 1.85 -4.46
CA VAL A 58 -12.39 1.11 -3.69
C VAL A 58 -11.85 2.02 -2.61
N LEU A 59 -11.83 1.55 -1.37
CA LEU A 59 -11.15 2.22 -0.26
C LEU A 59 -9.78 1.56 -0.04
N TRP A 60 -8.70 2.34 -0.09
CA TRP A 60 -7.35 1.87 0.19
C TRP A 60 -6.81 2.60 1.42
N THR A 61 -6.68 1.90 2.55
CA THR A 61 -6.34 2.49 3.86
C THR A 61 -4.86 2.47 4.22
N GLY A 62 -3.96 2.46 3.23
CA GLY A 62 -2.52 2.60 3.45
C GLY A 62 -1.79 1.34 3.93
N ASP A 63 -0.67 1.53 4.61
CA ASP A 63 0.26 0.49 5.11
C ASP A 63 0.72 -0.48 4.01
N ALA A 64 1.11 0.10 2.87
CA ALA A 64 1.49 -0.68 1.69
C ALA A 64 2.96 -1.13 1.69
N LEU A 65 3.74 -0.66 2.66
CA LEU A 65 5.17 -0.90 2.74
C LEU A 65 5.47 -2.07 3.66
N SER A 66 6.44 -2.89 3.26
CA SER A 66 7.00 -3.92 4.14
C SER A 66 7.56 -3.29 5.42
N HIS A 67 7.35 -3.95 6.56
CA HIS A 67 7.87 -3.51 7.86
C HIS A 67 9.40 -3.34 7.87
N ALA A 68 10.11 -4.16 7.09
CA ALA A 68 11.55 -4.04 6.92
C ALA A 68 11.95 -2.72 6.25
N LEU A 69 11.08 -2.19 5.36
CA LEU A 69 11.28 -0.94 4.66
C LEU A 69 10.76 0.28 5.43
N SER A 70 9.71 0.13 6.25
CA SER A 70 9.12 1.22 7.04
C SER A 70 10.02 1.64 8.22
N HIS A 71 10.63 0.69 8.92
CA HIS A 71 11.43 0.96 10.12
C HIS A 71 12.91 1.34 9.85
N GLN A 72 13.38 1.33 8.60
CA GLN A 72 14.76 1.67 8.26
C GLN A 72 14.95 3.16 7.90
N ALA A 73 15.57 3.92 8.80
CA ALA A 73 15.81 5.36 8.64
C ALA A 73 17.02 5.68 7.73
N LYS A 74 16.80 5.80 6.40
CA LYS A 74 17.71 6.51 5.47
C LYS A 74 16.92 7.20 4.34
N ARG A 75 17.32 8.39 3.91
CA ARG A 75 16.73 9.12 2.75
C ARG A 75 16.72 8.34 1.42
N ILE A 76 17.63 7.37 1.26
CA ILE A 76 17.61 6.46 0.10
C ILE A 76 16.37 5.55 0.13
N GLN A 77 15.85 5.28 1.32
CA GLN A 77 14.64 4.48 1.54
C GLN A 77 13.39 5.26 1.16
N GLU A 78 13.27 6.55 1.49
CA GLU A 78 12.09 7.38 1.18
C GLU A 78 11.74 7.35 -0.32
N ARG A 79 12.74 7.52 -1.20
CA ARG A 79 12.53 7.41 -2.66
C ARG A 79 12.06 6.03 -3.08
N LYS A 80 12.59 4.97 -2.48
CA LYS A 80 12.13 3.59 -2.75
C LYS A 80 10.70 3.37 -2.26
N GLN A 81 10.36 3.91 -1.09
CA GLN A 81 9.02 3.82 -0.53
C GLN A 81 7.99 4.51 -1.43
N VAL A 82 8.29 5.73 -1.89
CA VAL A 82 7.44 6.44 -2.87
C VAL A 82 7.33 5.65 -4.17
N GLN A 83 8.43 5.06 -4.66
CA GLN A 83 8.40 4.22 -5.87
C GLN A 83 7.52 2.97 -5.69
N LEU A 84 7.55 2.32 -4.52
CA LEU A 84 6.68 1.19 -4.23
C LEU A 84 5.21 1.60 -4.18
N LEU A 85 4.91 2.74 -3.56
CA LEU A 85 3.57 3.32 -3.59
C LEU A 85 3.13 3.69 -5.01
N GLN A 86 4.03 4.16 -5.86
CA GLN A 86 3.74 4.41 -7.27
C GLN A 86 3.37 3.11 -7.99
N ASN A 87 4.14 2.03 -7.80
CA ASN A 87 3.84 0.73 -8.40
C ASN A 87 2.46 0.21 -7.98
N LEU A 88 2.13 0.32 -6.69
CA LEU A 88 0.83 -0.08 -6.16
C LEU A 88 -0.29 0.82 -6.71
N THR A 89 -0.07 2.13 -6.75
CA THR A 89 -1.00 3.10 -7.33
C THR A 89 -1.29 2.76 -8.79
N ASP A 90 -0.26 2.43 -9.57
CA ASP A 90 -0.40 2.04 -10.97
C ASP A 90 -1.16 0.72 -11.13
N LEU A 91 -0.88 -0.27 -10.28
CA LEU A 91 -1.59 -1.54 -10.27
C LEU A 91 -3.09 -1.33 -9.99
N LEU A 92 -3.43 -0.58 -8.94
CA LEU A 92 -4.81 -0.28 -8.59
C LEU A 92 -5.49 0.54 -9.70
N GLY A 93 -4.81 1.54 -10.24
CA GLY A 93 -5.34 2.39 -11.29
C GLY A 93 -5.53 1.70 -12.65
N LYS A 94 -4.80 0.60 -12.91
CA LYS A 94 -5.01 -0.28 -14.08
C LYS A 94 -6.12 -1.28 -13.83
N THR A 95 -6.17 -1.85 -12.62
CA THR A 95 -7.14 -2.88 -12.24
C THR A 95 -8.55 -2.29 -12.12
N PHE A 96 -8.66 -1.15 -11.44
CA PHE A 96 -9.91 -0.45 -11.15
C PHE A 96 -10.02 0.80 -12.03
N SER A 97 -10.04 0.60 -13.35
CA SER A 97 -10.00 1.72 -14.31
C SER A 97 -11.30 2.52 -14.38
N SER A 98 -12.43 1.93 -13.98
CA SER A 98 -13.76 2.57 -14.01
C SER A 98 -14.28 2.97 -12.63
N GLN A 99 -13.63 2.49 -11.56
CA GLN A 99 -14.03 2.76 -10.17
C GLN A 99 -13.21 3.90 -9.58
N PHE A 100 -13.82 4.63 -8.65
CA PHE A 100 -13.08 5.61 -7.86
C PHE A 100 -12.25 4.89 -6.80
N VAL A 101 -10.96 5.22 -6.69
CA VAL A 101 -10.08 4.72 -5.62
C VAL A 101 -9.87 5.84 -4.63
N PHE A 102 -10.18 5.61 -3.36
CA PHE A 102 -10.00 6.57 -2.28
C PHE A 102 -8.84 6.13 -1.40
N PRO A 103 -7.63 6.70 -1.62
CA PRO A 103 -6.48 6.36 -0.81
C PRO A 103 -6.49 7.13 0.52
N ALA A 104 -5.95 6.46 1.52
CA ALA A 104 -5.71 6.92 2.86
C ALA A 104 -4.28 6.49 3.24
N LEU A 105 -3.52 7.37 3.92
CA LEU A 105 -2.18 7.03 4.42
C LEU A 105 -2.31 6.16 5.67
N GLY A 106 -1.55 5.08 5.72
CA GLY A 106 -1.37 4.26 6.91
C GLY A 106 -0.28 4.81 7.82
N HIS A 107 -0.05 4.16 8.97
CA HIS A 107 0.98 4.59 9.92
C HIS A 107 2.40 4.41 9.36
N ASP A 108 2.61 3.40 8.53
CA ASP A 108 3.93 3.01 8.02
C ASP A 108 4.25 3.67 6.66
N ASP A 109 3.30 4.40 6.09
CA ASP A 109 3.46 5.06 4.80
C ASP A 109 4.35 6.31 4.89
N PRO A 110 4.96 6.75 3.77
CA PRO A 110 5.91 7.84 3.76
C PRO A 110 5.24 9.19 4.04
N THR A 111 5.96 10.07 4.70
CA THR A 111 5.45 11.40 5.09
C THR A 111 5.51 12.44 3.96
N GLN A 112 5.96 12.07 2.74
CA GLN A 112 6.08 12.97 1.58
C GLN A 112 4.72 13.31 0.93
N ARG A 113 3.80 13.90 1.71
CA ARG A 113 2.41 14.18 1.31
C ARG A 113 2.27 14.97 0.00
N LYS A 114 3.18 15.90 -0.30
CA LYS A 114 3.13 16.64 -1.58
C LYS A 114 3.38 15.74 -2.79
N GLU A 115 4.26 14.75 -2.66
CA GLU A 115 4.57 13.81 -3.73
C GLU A 115 3.43 12.79 -3.90
N LEU A 116 2.93 12.28 -2.78
CA LEU A 116 1.77 11.37 -2.76
C LEU A 116 0.49 12.05 -3.26
N GLY A 117 0.26 13.32 -2.91
CA GLY A 117 -0.88 14.10 -3.40
C GLY A 117 -0.83 14.31 -4.92
N LYS A 118 0.37 14.53 -5.49
CA LYS A 118 0.54 14.58 -6.96
C LYS A 118 0.27 13.23 -7.60
N MET A 119 0.77 12.15 -7.03
CA MET A 119 0.54 10.78 -7.48
C MET A 119 -0.96 10.42 -7.50
N TRP A 120 -1.70 10.83 -6.47
CA TRP A 120 -3.13 10.56 -6.32
C TRP A 120 -4.05 11.63 -6.90
N SER A 121 -3.51 12.63 -7.60
CA SER A 121 -4.28 13.72 -8.21
C SER A 121 -5.33 13.23 -9.22
N ARG A 122 -5.13 12.05 -9.82
CA ARG A 122 -6.12 11.40 -10.70
C ARG A 122 -7.35 10.87 -9.97
N TRP A 123 -7.28 10.72 -8.65
CA TRP A 123 -8.33 10.15 -7.80
C TRP A 123 -8.92 11.17 -6.83
N LEU A 124 -8.13 12.16 -6.42
CA LEU A 124 -8.52 13.18 -5.45
C LEU A 124 -9.04 14.44 -6.15
N PRO A 125 -10.21 14.97 -5.76
CA PRO A 125 -10.63 16.31 -6.17
C PRO A 125 -9.61 17.38 -5.75
N THR A 126 -9.54 18.47 -6.52
CA THR A 126 -8.61 19.59 -6.24
C THR A 126 -8.77 20.15 -4.83
N ASP A 127 -10.01 20.23 -4.32
CA ASP A 127 -10.29 20.70 -2.96
C ASP A 127 -9.72 19.76 -1.89
N SER A 128 -9.80 18.44 -2.12
CA SER A 128 -9.22 17.42 -1.23
C SER A 128 -7.70 17.42 -1.26
N MET A 129 -7.07 17.74 -2.40
CA MET A 129 -5.61 17.84 -2.51
C MET A 129 -5.03 18.93 -1.58
N ASN A 130 -5.71 20.08 -1.49
CA ASN A 130 -5.27 21.16 -0.59
C ASN A 130 -5.29 20.72 0.89
N THR A 131 -6.27 19.90 1.27
CA THR A 131 -6.39 19.37 2.64
C THR A 131 -5.45 18.19 2.92
N PHE A 132 -5.16 17.38 1.90
CA PHE A 132 -4.20 16.27 1.98
C PHE A 132 -2.81 16.75 2.38
N GLU A 133 -2.42 17.93 1.92
CA GLU A 133 -1.15 18.55 2.30
C GLU A 133 -1.16 19.10 3.74
N SER A 134 -2.34 19.35 4.34
CA SER A 134 -2.51 20.12 5.58
C SER A 134 -3.04 19.32 6.78
N VAL A 135 -2.55 18.09 6.99
CA VAL A 135 -2.80 17.25 8.20
C VAL A 135 -4.21 16.67 8.40
N ALA A 136 -5.22 17.09 7.64
CA ALA A 136 -6.57 16.53 7.72
C ALA A 136 -7.09 16.21 6.33
N ILE A 137 -7.28 14.93 6.01
CA ILE A 137 -7.86 14.53 4.73
C ILE A 137 -9.38 14.59 4.85
N LYS A 138 -10.01 15.51 4.12
CA LYS A 138 -11.45 15.46 3.86
C LYS A 138 -11.65 15.12 2.38
N GLN A 139 -12.21 13.95 2.12
CA GLN A 139 -12.63 13.55 0.78
C GLN A 139 -14.13 13.75 0.67
N GLN A 140 -14.56 14.41 -0.41
CA GLN A 140 -15.97 14.68 -0.66
C GLN A 140 -16.30 14.30 -2.11
N MET A 141 -17.17 13.30 -2.30
CA MET A 141 -17.77 13.04 -3.60
C MET A 141 -18.99 13.95 -3.78
N LYS A 142 -19.24 14.40 -5.02
CA LYS A 142 -20.51 15.05 -5.35
C LYS A 142 -21.65 14.04 -5.11
N ASN A 143 -22.64 14.46 -4.30
CA ASN A 143 -23.83 13.71 -3.86
C ASN A 143 -23.66 12.57 -2.82
N SER A 144 -22.45 12.27 -2.35
CA SER A 144 -22.23 11.33 -1.23
C SER A 144 -21.04 11.76 -0.37
N GLU A 145 -21.26 11.97 0.92
CA GLU A 145 -20.19 12.31 1.86
C GLU A 145 -19.50 11.02 2.33
N VAL A 146 -18.34 10.70 1.75
CA VAL A 146 -17.49 9.60 2.23
C VAL A 146 -16.38 10.21 3.09
N VAL A 147 -16.66 10.37 4.39
CA VAL A 147 -15.69 10.90 5.36
C VAL A 147 -14.73 9.78 5.77
N ILE A 148 -13.59 9.69 5.08
CA ILE A 148 -12.49 8.83 5.52
C ILE A 148 -11.66 9.65 6.52
N ALA A 149 -11.99 9.54 7.80
CA ALA A 149 -11.17 10.09 8.86
C ALA A 149 -10.02 9.11 9.14
N ILE A 150 -8.81 9.49 8.75
CA ILE A 150 -7.59 8.79 9.14
C ILE A 150 -7.05 9.52 10.37
N THR A 151 -6.90 8.80 11.48
CA THR A 151 -6.37 9.31 12.75
C THR A 151 -4.86 9.25 12.78
#